data_AF-Q1ALU9-F1
#
_entry.id   AF-Q1ALU9-F1
#
_cell.length_a   1.000
_cell.length_b   1.000
_cell.length_c   1.000
_cell.angle_alpha   90.00
_cell.angle_beta   90.00
_cell.angle_gamma   90.00
#
_symmetry.space_group_name_H-M   'P 1'
#
loop_
_entity.id
_entity.type
_entity.pdbx_description
1 polymer ?
#
loop_
_entity_poly.entity_id
_entity_poly.type
_entity_poly.pdbx_seq_one_letter_code
_entity_poly.pdbx_strand_id
1 'polypeptide(L)'
;MELSCKLTLKELLESGAHFGHQTSRWNPKMKPFIFEEKNGLYIIDLAKTLGQLKKAVSCIQKTIEQERSILFVGTKKQAKQIIREAAIECGEFFASERWLGGMLTNMATIRNSVKTLNRIELDLEASNSGLTKKELA
;
A
#
# COMPACT_ATOMS: atom_id res chain seq x y z
N MET A 1 -3.71 -23.54 13.33
CA MET A 1 -2.47 -22.75 13.17
C MET A 1 -2.72 -21.40 13.82
N GLU A 2 -2.41 -21.26 15.11
CA GLU A 2 -2.56 -19.98 15.81
C GLU A 2 -1.51 -19.00 15.26
N LEU A 3 -1.93 -18.15 14.32
CA LEU A 3 -1.16 -16.95 14.00
C LEU A 3 -1.33 -15.97 15.15
N SER A 4 -0.57 -16.21 16.22
CA SER A 4 -0.26 -15.17 17.19
C SER A 4 0.51 -14.08 16.45
N CYS A 5 -0.18 -12.99 16.13
CA CYS A 5 0.47 -11.74 15.80
C CYS A 5 1.33 -11.35 17.00
N LYS A 6 2.62 -11.72 16.96
CA LYS A 6 3.62 -11.48 18.01
C LYS A 6 4.02 -10.01 18.14
N LEU A 7 3.26 -9.08 17.57
CA LEU A 7 3.54 -7.65 17.71
C LEU A 7 3.25 -7.21 19.14
N THR A 8 4.29 -6.76 19.81
CA THR A 8 4.22 -6.22 21.16
C THR A 8 4.16 -4.69 21.14
N LEU A 9 3.64 -4.10 22.22
CA LEU A 9 3.64 -2.65 22.37
C LEU A 9 5.07 -2.08 22.37
N LYS A 10 6.03 -2.86 22.88
CA LYS A 10 7.45 -2.50 22.90
C LYS A 10 8.04 -2.35 21.49
N GLU A 11 7.77 -3.29 20.59
CA GLU A 11 8.24 -3.21 19.19
C GLU A 11 7.63 -2.02 18.43
N LEU A 12 6.36 -1.70 18.68
CA LEU A 12 5.71 -0.51 18.11
C LEU A 12 6.31 0.80 18.66
N LEU A 13 6.75 0.78 19.92
CA LEU A 13 7.42 1.92 20.53
C LEU A 13 8.83 2.11 19.94
N GLU A 14 9.61 1.03 19.85
CA GLU A 14 10.98 1.02 19.31
C GLU A 14 11.04 1.39 17.82
N SER A 15 10.05 0.99 17.02
CA SER A 15 9.94 1.38 15.61
C SER A 15 9.53 2.85 15.40
N GLY A 16 9.14 3.56 16.45
CA GLY A 16 8.68 4.95 16.35
C GLY A 16 7.29 5.11 15.73
N ALA A 17 6.48 4.04 15.67
CA ALA A 17 5.14 4.06 15.05
C ALA A 17 4.12 4.96 15.80
N HIS A 18 4.45 5.38 17.02
CA HIS A 18 3.63 6.26 17.86
C HIS A 18 3.72 7.74 17.46
N PHE A 19 4.69 8.14 16.63
CA PHE A 19 4.83 9.53 16.22
C PHE A 19 3.81 9.92 15.15
N GLY A 20 2.97 10.90 15.47
CA GLY A 20 2.03 11.52 14.55
C GLY A 20 2.61 12.75 13.83
N HIS A 21 1.71 13.59 13.33
CA HIS A 21 2.07 14.87 12.71
C HIS A 21 2.01 16.01 13.74
N GLN A 22 2.46 17.19 13.31
CA GLN A 22 2.31 18.44 14.05
C GLN A 22 0.83 18.77 14.28
N THR A 23 0.54 19.47 15.38
CA THR A 23 -0.84 19.83 15.77
C THR A 23 -1.57 20.73 14.78
N SER A 24 -0.85 21.48 13.95
CA SER A 24 -1.44 22.26 12.85
C SER A 24 -1.99 21.42 11.70
N ARG A 25 -1.52 20.18 11.54
CA ARG A 25 -1.84 19.27 10.41
C ARG A 25 -2.58 18.03 10.89
N TRP A 26 -3.53 18.19 11.80
CA TRP A 26 -4.33 17.09 12.34
C TRP A 26 -5.77 17.09 11.83
N ASN A 27 -6.40 15.91 11.88
CA ASN A 27 -7.81 15.75 11.59
C ASN A 27 -8.59 15.57 12.92
N PRO A 28 -9.60 16.39 13.24
CA PRO A 28 -10.37 16.29 14.48
C PRO A 28 -10.98 14.90 14.75
N LYS A 29 -11.29 14.14 13.69
CA LYS A 29 -11.80 12.76 13.81
C LYS A 29 -10.78 11.78 14.41
N MET A 30 -9.50 12.15 14.45
CA MET A 30 -8.43 11.34 15.04
C MET A 30 -8.32 11.51 16.56
N LYS A 31 -9.08 12.44 17.18
CA LYS A 31 -9.07 12.66 18.63
C LYS A 31 -9.18 11.37 19.47
N PRO A 32 -10.03 10.38 19.13
CA PRO A 32 -10.11 9.13 19.90
C PRO A 32 -8.85 8.26 19.84
N PHE A 33 -7.99 8.44 18.84
CA PHE A 33 -6.77 7.66 18.61
C PHE A 33 -5.50 8.36 19.08
N ILE A 34 -5.60 9.64 19.43
CA ILE A 34 -4.49 10.43 19.99
C ILE A 34 -4.40 10.14 21.48
N PHE A 35 -3.18 9.85 21.95
CA PHE A 35 -2.87 9.66 23.35
C PHE A 35 -2.64 11.01 24.04
N GLU A 36 -1.63 11.76 23.57
CA GLU A 36 -1.32 13.10 24.08
C GLU A 36 -0.62 13.96 23.01
N GLU A 37 -0.43 15.24 23.31
CA GLU A 37 0.44 16.15 22.55
C GLU A 37 1.72 16.38 23.34
N LYS A 38 2.88 16.21 22.68
CA LYS A 38 4.19 16.47 23.26
C LYS A 38 5.04 17.27 22.29
N ASN A 39 5.53 18.43 22.72
CA ASN A 39 6.36 19.33 21.91
C ASN A 39 5.74 19.68 20.54
N GLY A 40 4.42 19.85 20.49
CA GLY A 40 3.69 20.16 19.25
C GLY A 40 3.49 18.99 18.28
N LEU A 41 3.89 17.76 18.66
CA LEU A 41 3.55 16.54 17.93
C LEU A 41 2.43 15.77 18.67
N TYR A 42 1.48 15.24 17.89
CA TYR A 42 0.54 14.25 18.43
C TYR A 42 1.19 12.88 18.55
N ILE A 43 1.01 12.25 19.71
CA ILE A 43 1.39 10.86 19.97
C ILE A 43 0.15 9.98 19.81
N ILE A 44 0.29 8.90 19.04
CA ILE A 44 -0.79 7.96 18.75
C ILE A 44 -0.83 6.88 19.84
N ASP A 45 -2.05 6.52 20.26
CA ASP A 45 -2.29 5.47 21.25
C ASP A 45 -1.94 4.08 20.68
N LEU A 46 -0.83 3.51 21.15
CA LEU A 46 -0.35 2.19 20.73
C LEU A 46 -1.22 1.04 21.21
N ALA A 47 -1.92 1.17 22.34
CA ALA A 47 -2.82 0.13 22.83
C ALA A 47 -4.03 0.00 21.90
N LYS A 48 -4.59 1.13 21.46
CA LYS A 48 -5.62 1.14 20.41
C LYS A 48 -5.10 0.61 19.09
N THR A 49 -3.89 1.00 18.70
CA THR A 49 -3.24 0.51 17.47
C THR A 49 -3.13 -1.02 17.47
N LEU A 50 -2.68 -1.61 18.58
CA LEU A 50 -2.58 -3.05 18.73
C LEU A 50 -3.94 -3.75 18.61
N GLY A 51 -4.98 -3.18 19.24
CA GLY A 51 -6.35 -3.69 19.11
C GLY A 51 -6.88 -3.65 17.68
N GLN A 52 -6.59 -2.58 16.93
CA GLN A 52 -7.00 -2.45 15.53
C GLN A 52 -6.19 -3.35 14.60
N LEU A 53 -4.90 -3.53 14.85
CA LEU A 53 -4.04 -4.47 14.10
C LEU A 53 -4.58 -5.90 14.19
N LYS A 54 -4.99 -6.36 15.37
CA LYS A 54 -5.61 -7.69 15.54
C LYS A 54 -6.88 -7.84 14.68
N LYS A 55 -7.72 -6.80 14.63
CA LYS A 55 -8.93 -6.79 13.79
C LYS A 55 -8.58 -6.80 12.30
N ALA A 56 -7.57 -6.03 11.88
CA ALA A 56 -7.11 -5.99 10.50
C ALA A 56 -6.55 -7.34 10.05
N VAL A 57 -5.72 -7.99 10.87
CA VAL A 57 -5.20 -9.34 10.59
C VAL A 57 -6.34 -10.35 10.41
N SER A 58 -7.35 -10.31 11.29
CA SER A 58 -8.52 -11.19 11.16
C SER A 58 -9.32 -10.90 9.88
N CYS A 59 -9.43 -9.65 9.46
CA CYS A 59 -10.08 -9.28 8.20
C CYS A 59 -9.32 -9.82 6.97
N ILE A 60 -8.00 -9.69 6.98
CA ILE A 60 -7.11 -10.20 5.93
C ILE A 60 -7.25 -11.72 5.82
N GLN A 61 -7.19 -12.43 6.94
CA GLN A 61 -7.38 -13.88 6.98
C GLN A 61 -8.70 -14.31 6.34
N LYS A 62 -9.81 -13.68 6.73
CA LYS A 62 -11.13 -13.96 6.13
C LYS A 62 -11.19 -13.66 4.63
N THR A 63 -10.42 -12.67 4.16
CA THR A 63 -10.37 -12.30 2.74
C THR A 63 -9.63 -13.37 1.94
N ILE A 64 -8.52 -13.88 2.49
CA ILE A 64 -7.73 -14.96 1.89
C ILE A 64 -8.51 -16.27 1.90
N GLU A 65 -9.22 -16.59 3.00
CA GLU A 65 -10.12 -17.75 3.08
C GLU A 65 -11.24 -17.72 2.03
N GLN A 66 -11.61 -16.53 1.55
CA GLN A 66 -12.60 -16.33 0.48
C GLN A 66 -11.98 -16.31 -0.92
N GLU A 67 -10.69 -16.65 -1.05
CA GLU A 67 -9.94 -16.63 -2.32
C GLU A 67 -9.98 -15.26 -3.04
N ARG A 68 -10.05 -14.18 -2.26
CA ARG A 68 -10.06 -12.81 -2.80
C ARG A 68 -8.66 -12.24 -2.76
N SER A 69 -8.27 -11.59 -3.85
CA SER A 69 -6.97 -10.92 -3.98
C SER A 69 -6.88 -9.65 -3.14
N ILE A 70 -5.68 -9.32 -2.69
CA ILE A 70 -5.38 -8.13 -1.88
C ILE A 70 -4.49 -7.20 -2.70
N LEU A 71 -4.87 -5.92 -2.76
CA LEU A 71 -4.09 -4.90 -3.45
C LEU A 71 -3.29 -4.06 -2.44
N PHE A 72 -1.98 -4.12 -2.54
CA PHE A 72 -1.06 -3.32 -1.76
C PHE A 72 -0.85 -1.96 -2.41
N VAL A 73 -1.03 -0.85 -1.67
CA VAL A 73 -0.94 0.50 -2.24
C VAL A 73 -0.07 1.40 -1.39
N GLY A 74 0.94 2.01 -2.02
CA GLY A 74 1.62 3.13 -1.39
C GLY A 74 2.64 3.79 -2.31
N THR A 75 2.48 5.11 -2.42
CA THR A 75 3.16 5.92 -3.44
C THR A 75 4.28 6.79 -2.88
N LYS A 76 4.39 6.86 -1.55
CA LYS A 76 5.43 7.64 -0.85
C LYS A 76 6.80 7.01 -1.08
N LYS A 77 7.83 7.84 -1.25
CA LYS A 77 9.21 7.38 -1.48
C LYS A 77 9.68 6.37 -0.42
N GLN A 78 9.34 6.59 0.86
CA GLN A 78 9.71 5.65 1.94
C GLN A 78 8.98 4.31 1.88
N ALA A 79 7.79 4.27 1.24
CA ALA A 79 6.92 3.10 1.23
C ALA A 79 7.00 2.28 -0.06
N LYS A 80 7.45 2.89 -1.18
CA LYS A 80 7.42 2.26 -2.51
C LYS A 80 8.10 0.89 -2.54
N GLN A 81 9.33 0.83 -2.04
CA GLN A 81 10.14 -0.39 -2.06
C GLN A 81 9.57 -1.44 -1.12
N ILE A 82 9.28 -1.06 0.13
CA ILE A 82 8.73 -1.95 1.17
C ILE A 82 7.43 -2.61 0.70
N ILE A 83 6.54 -1.83 0.09
CA ILE A 83 5.24 -2.33 -0.37
C ILE A 83 5.38 -3.27 -1.57
N ARG A 84 6.30 -2.96 -2.49
CA ARG A 84 6.59 -3.81 -3.64
C ARG A 84 7.15 -5.16 -3.18
N GLU A 85 8.17 -5.13 -2.34
CA GLU A 85 8.84 -6.34 -1.81
C GLU A 85 7.84 -7.22 -1.06
N ALA A 86 7.08 -6.64 -0.12
CA ALA A 86 6.09 -7.37 0.65
C ALA A 86 4.98 -8.00 -0.23
N ALA A 87 4.54 -7.31 -1.28
CA ALA A 87 3.53 -7.85 -2.18
C ALA A 87 4.06 -9.00 -3.05
N ILE A 88 5.30 -8.88 -3.54
CA ILE A 88 5.97 -9.94 -4.31
C ILE A 88 6.19 -11.18 -3.44
N GLU A 89 6.65 -11.00 -2.20
CA GLU A 89 6.81 -12.10 -1.24
C GLU A 89 5.48 -12.81 -0.92
N CYS A 90 4.39 -12.06 -0.84
CA CYS A 90 3.05 -12.61 -0.63
C CYS A 90 2.41 -13.20 -1.91
N GLY A 91 2.97 -12.94 -3.09
CA GLY A 91 2.35 -13.30 -4.37
C GLY A 91 1.10 -12.49 -4.71
N GLU A 92 0.97 -11.28 -4.16
CA GLU A 92 -0.21 -10.40 -4.29
C GLU A 92 0.07 -9.17 -5.17
N PHE A 93 -1.00 -8.47 -5.57
CA PHE A 93 -0.89 -7.30 -6.46
C PHE A 93 -0.46 -6.04 -5.70
N PHE A 94 0.29 -5.14 -6.36
CA PHE A 94 0.68 -3.86 -5.77
C PHE A 94 0.63 -2.66 -6.73
N ALA A 95 0.50 -1.48 -6.14
CA ALA A 95 0.64 -0.18 -6.79
C ALA A 95 1.61 0.70 -5.98
N SER A 96 2.88 0.70 -6.38
CA SER A 96 3.94 1.52 -5.75
C SER A 96 4.13 2.89 -6.42
N GLU A 97 3.70 3.01 -7.67
CA GLU A 97 3.81 4.23 -8.47
C GLU A 97 2.56 5.11 -8.35
N ARG A 98 2.49 6.16 -9.16
CA ARG A 98 1.34 7.06 -9.18
C ARG A 98 0.04 6.28 -9.36
N TRP A 99 -0.87 6.44 -8.40
CA TRP A 99 -2.24 5.94 -8.51
C TRP A 99 -3.03 6.80 -9.50
N LEU A 100 -3.43 6.22 -10.63
CA LEU A 100 -4.26 6.90 -11.61
C LEU A 100 -5.72 6.90 -11.15
N GLY A 101 -6.37 8.05 -11.25
CA GLY A 101 -7.81 8.15 -11.00
C GLY A 101 -8.54 7.18 -11.93
N GLY A 102 -9.45 6.38 -11.37
CA GLY A 102 -10.20 5.38 -12.14
C GLY A 102 -9.61 3.97 -12.15
N MET A 103 -8.48 3.70 -11.47
CA MET A 103 -7.87 2.36 -11.40
C MET A 103 -8.85 1.26 -10.94
N LEU A 104 -9.73 1.56 -9.97
CA LEU A 104 -10.75 0.61 -9.48
C LEU A 104 -12.13 0.83 -10.11
N THR A 105 -12.48 2.07 -10.43
CA THR A 105 -13.85 2.42 -10.87
C THR A 105 -14.03 2.35 -12.38
N ASN A 106 -12.98 2.55 -13.17
CA ASN A 106 -13.00 2.51 -14.63
C ASN A 106 -12.12 1.36 -15.17
N MET A 107 -12.53 0.13 -14.86
CA MET A 107 -11.78 -1.06 -15.25
C MET A 107 -11.72 -1.25 -16.78
N ALA A 108 -12.73 -0.79 -17.54
CA ALA A 108 -12.77 -0.93 -18.98
C ALA A 108 -11.60 -0.20 -19.67
N THR A 109 -11.36 1.06 -19.28
CA THR A 109 -10.24 1.84 -19.81
C THR A 109 -8.90 1.27 -19.35
N ILE A 110 -8.78 0.87 -18.08
CA ILE A 110 -7.53 0.29 -17.55
C ILE A 110 -7.15 -0.99 -18.30
N ARG A 111 -8.12 -1.88 -18.57
CA ARG A 111 -7.85 -3.09 -19.38
C ARG A 111 -7.36 -2.75 -20.79
N ASN A 112 -7.88 -1.70 -21.41
CA ASN A 112 -7.41 -1.26 -22.72
C ASN A 112 -5.97 -0.72 -22.65
N SER A 113 -5.61 0.01 -21.60
CA SER A 113 -4.23 0.44 -21.36
C SER A 113 -3.29 -0.75 -21.16
N VAL A 114 -3.69 -1.76 -20.38
CA VAL A 114 -2.90 -2.99 -20.19
C VAL A 114 -2.73 -3.75 -21.52
N LYS A 115 -3.79 -3.89 -22.32
CA LYS A 115 -3.67 -4.50 -23.66
C LYS A 115 -2.71 -3.72 -24.56
N THR A 116 -2.72 -2.39 -24.45
CA THR A 116 -1.83 -1.52 -25.23
C THR A 116 -0.38 -1.70 -24.79
N LEU A 117 -0.13 -1.84 -23.48
CA LEU A 117 1.19 -2.15 -22.93
C LEU A 117 1.70 -3.48 -23.46
N ASN A 118 0.92 -4.56 -23.34
CA ASN A 118 1.33 -5.88 -23.82
C ASN A 118 1.64 -5.88 -25.33
N ARG A 119 0.88 -5.11 -26.13
CA ARG A 119 1.18 -4.94 -27.56
C ARG A 119 2.51 -4.24 -27.79
N ILE A 120 2.78 -3.16 -27.05
CA ILE A 120 4.05 -2.41 -27.15
C ILE A 120 5.24 -3.30 -26.74
N GLU A 121 5.10 -4.10 -25.68
CA GLU A 121 6.15 -5.03 -25.25
C GLU A 121 6.47 -6.06 -26.34
N LEU A 122 5.46 -6.65 -26.97
CA LEU A 122 5.62 -7.58 -28.10
C LEU A 122 6.29 -6.91 -29.31
N ASP A 123 5.89 -5.68 -29.65
CA ASP A 123 6.46 -4.93 -30.77
C ASP A 123 7.93 -4.54 -30.53
N LEU A 124 8.32 -4.31 -29.27
CA LEU A 124 9.71 -4.01 -28.88
C LEU A 124 10.60 -5.26 -28.90
N GLU A 125 10.06 -6.42 -28.50
CA GLU A 125 10.77 -7.71 -28.58
C GLU A 125 10.95 -8.16 -30.05
N ALA A 126 10.00 -7.83 -30.91
CA ALA A 126 10.10 -8.07 -32.35
C ALA A 126 11.17 -7.16 -32.98
N SER A 127 12.36 -7.73 -33.23
CA SER A 127 13.53 -7.01 -33.76
C SER A 127 13.35 -6.36 -35.16
N ASN A 128 12.18 -6.48 -35.79
CA ASN A 128 11.90 -6.02 -37.15
C ASN A 128 10.59 -5.20 -37.23
N SER A 129 10.31 -4.40 -36.20
CA SER A 129 9.06 -3.63 -36.08
C SER A 129 8.89 -2.50 -37.11
N GLY A 130 9.93 -2.19 -37.90
CA GLY A 130 9.87 -1.13 -38.92
C GLY A 130 9.66 0.27 -38.36
N LEU A 131 9.74 0.43 -37.03
CA LEU A 131 9.53 1.68 -36.33
C LEU A 131 10.67 2.64 -36.59
N THR A 132 10.34 3.91 -36.79
CA THR A 132 11.34 4.95 -36.93
C THR A 132 12.02 5.23 -35.59
N LYS A 133 13.23 5.81 -35.61
CA LYS A 133 13.94 6.20 -34.38
C LYS A 133 13.15 7.17 -33.50
N LYS A 134 12.18 7.91 -34.05
CA LYS A 134 11.29 8.81 -33.29
C LYS A 134 10.15 8.09 -32.57
N GLU A 135 9.79 6.89 -33.03
CA GLU A 135 8.71 6.09 -32.44
C GLU A 135 9.24 5.09 -31.41
N LEU A 136 10.55 4.79 -31.45
CA LEU A 136 11.26 4.00 -30.45
C LEU A 136 11.76 4.82 -29.24
N ALA A 137 11.89 6.14 -29.41
CA ALA A 137 12.39 7.07 -28.39
C ALA A 137 11.25 7.61 -27.52
#